data_AF-A0A519NQV9-F1
#
_entry.id   AF-A0A519NQV9-F1
#
_cell.length_a   1.000
_cell.length_b   1.000
_cell.length_c   1.000
_cell.angle_alpha   90.00
_cell.angle_beta   90.00
_cell.angle_gamma   90.00
#
_symmetry.space_group_name_H-M   'P 1'
#
loop_
_entity.id
_entity.type
_entity.pdbx_description
1 polymer ?
#
loop_
_entity_poly.entity_id
_entity_poly.type
_entity_poly.pdbx_seq_one_letter_code
_entity_poly.pdbx_strand_id
1 'polypeptide(L)'
;MKLKLLFLTLLLFGWLNGFAQATAYPVNDINQCGYEIFDLTVNTPLALGNQNPQNFTVTYHESMAAATNNTNAITSPQGYIGGPNQEIYVRVTNTMDNSFDIISFTITVQSISFPSHPNISACDSYALPALANGEYHTGPGGTGTMLMAGDLVTATQTVYIYYQVGECSADDSFTITIGTLFAVAPTPMQACDNDGDGII
;
A
#
# COMPACT_ATOMS: atom_id res chain seq x y z
N MET A 1 -32.59 1.68 -81.02
CA MET A 1 -33.76 1.03 -80.39
C MET A 1 -33.65 1.26 -78.89
N LYS A 2 -34.60 2.02 -78.34
CA LYS A 2 -34.67 2.45 -76.93
C LYS A 2 -35.12 1.28 -76.05
N LEU A 3 -34.50 1.09 -74.89
CA LEU A 3 -35.23 0.63 -73.71
C LEU A 3 -34.66 1.33 -72.47
N LYS A 4 -35.42 2.31 -71.97
CA LYS A 4 -35.21 3.04 -70.71
C LYS A 4 -36.03 2.35 -69.62
N LEU A 5 -35.51 2.44 -68.38
CA LEU A 5 -36.24 2.43 -67.08
C LEU A 5 -36.81 1.05 -66.65
N LEU A 6 -36.63 0.55 -65.42
CA LEU A 6 -36.90 1.20 -64.13
C LEU A 6 -36.23 0.43 -62.95
N PHE A 7 -35.59 1.18 -62.06
CA PHE A 7 -35.58 1.05 -60.58
C PHE A 7 -34.89 -0.12 -59.84
N LEU A 8 -33.83 0.27 -59.10
CA LEU A 8 -33.82 0.19 -57.63
C LEU A 8 -33.77 -1.22 -57.00
N THR A 9 -32.61 -1.88 -57.05
CA THR A 9 -32.10 -2.62 -55.89
C THR A 9 -31.06 -1.76 -55.18
N LEU A 10 -31.63 -0.73 -54.55
CA LEU A 10 -31.14 -0.04 -53.37
C LEU A 10 -30.45 -1.03 -52.41
N LEU A 11 -29.20 -0.72 -52.02
CA LEU A 11 -28.58 -1.08 -50.75
C LEU A 11 -28.95 -2.47 -50.19
N LEU A 12 -28.26 -3.51 -50.65
CA LEU A 12 -27.94 -4.63 -49.77
C LEU A 12 -26.42 -4.79 -49.59
N PHE A 13 -25.73 -3.65 -49.40
CA PHE A 13 -24.87 -3.56 -48.21
C PHE A 13 -25.84 -3.51 -47.02
N GLY A 14 -26.55 -4.62 -46.79
CA GLY A 14 -27.20 -4.86 -45.53
C GLY A 14 -26.07 -4.76 -44.54
N TRP A 15 -26.14 -3.74 -43.70
CA TRP A 15 -25.34 -3.67 -42.51
C TRP A 15 -25.41 -5.07 -41.86
N LEU A 16 -24.37 -5.88 -42.05
CA LEU A 16 -23.96 -6.74 -40.96
C LEU A 16 -23.52 -5.74 -39.92
N ASN A 17 -24.47 -5.29 -39.10
CA ASN A 17 -24.20 -4.97 -37.73
C ASN A 17 -23.61 -6.26 -37.16
N GLY A 18 -22.32 -6.48 -37.41
CA GLY A 18 -21.53 -7.32 -36.55
C GLY A 18 -21.68 -6.66 -35.20
N PHE A 19 -22.50 -7.25 -34.33
CA PHE A 19 -22.49 -6.88 -32.93
C PHE A 19 -21.02 -6.95 -32.54
N ALA A 20 -20.46 -5.80 -32.15
CA ALA A 20 -19.10 -5.78 -31.67
C ALA A 20 -19.06 -6.75 -30.49
N GLN A 21 -18.32 -7.84 -30.67
CA GLN A 21 -18.11 -8.82 -29.61
C GLN A 21 -17.58 -8.07 -28.39
N ALA A 22 -18.05 -8.44 -27.19
CA ALA A 22 -17.44 -7.92 -25.97
C ALA A 22 -15.92 -8.08 -26.04
N THR A 23 -15.21 -7.00 -25.75
CA THR A 23 -13.75 -6.97 -25.70
C THR A 23 -13.34 -6.41 -24.35
N ALA A 24 -12.48 -7.10 -23.62
CA ALA A 24 -11.97 -6.64 -22.34
C ALA A 24 -10.59 -6.01 -22.56
N TYR A 25 -10.46 -4.72 -22.27
CA TYR A 25 -9.21 -3.99 -22.47
C TYR A 25 -8.27 -4.14 -21.26
N PRO A 26 -6.94 -4.19 -21.46
CA PRO A 26 -5.98 -4.31 -20.36
C PRO A 26 -6.21 -3.28 -19.24
N VAL A 27 -6.07 -3.73 -18.00
CA VAL A 27 -6.22 -2.91 -16.80
C VAL A 27 -4.94 -2.90 -15.97
N ASN A 28 -4.89 -2.08 -14.93
CA ASN A 28 -3.71 -1.97 -14.07
C ASN A 28 -3.80 -2.93 -12.88
N ASP A 29 -2.64 -3.43 -12.45
CA ASP A 29 -2.51 -4.05 -11.14
C ASP A 29 -2.83 -3.03 -10.03
N ILE A 30 -3.44 -3.49 -8.95
CA ILE A 30 -3.78 -2.64 -7.79
C ILE A 30 -2.83 -2.95 -6.66
N ASN A 31 -2.06 -1.95 -6.27
CA ASN A 31 -1.10 -2.03 -5.17
C ASN A 31 -1.57 -1.12 -4.02
N GLN A 32 -1.69 -1.68 -2.82
CA GLN A 32 -2.08 -0.92 -1.63
C GLN A 32 -1.23 -1.30 -0.42
N CYS A 33 -1.12 -0.37 0.51
CA CYS A 33 -0.17 -0.46 1.62
C CYS A 33 -0.92 -0.77 2.91
N GLY A 34 -0.48 -1.79 3.66
CA GLY A 34 -0.94 -2.04 5.04
C GLY A 34 -2.41 -2.44 5.23
N TYR A 35 -3.23 -2.52 4.17
CA TYR A 35 -4.63 -2.91 4.23
C TYR A 35 -4.98 -3.92 3.13
N GLU A 36 -5.90 -4.82 3.43
CA GLU A 36 -6.39 -5.87 2.52
C GLU A 36 -7.66 -5.45 1.75
N ILE A 37 -8.02 -4.15 1.73
CA ILE A 37 -9.31 -3.66 1.19
C ILE A 37 -9.10 -2.92 -0.12
N PHE A 38 -9.46 -3.55 -1.24
CA PHE A 38 -9.27 -3.03 -2.59
C PHE A 38 -10.56 -2.51 -3.21
N ASP A 39 -10.50 -1.35 -3.87
CA ASP A 39 -11.53 -0.93 -4.81
C ASP A 39 -11.17 -1.45 -6.21
N LEU A 40 -11.74 -2.59 -6.58
CA LEU A 40 -11.55 -3.22 -7.90
C LEU A 40 -12.19 -2.39 -9.01
N THR A 41 -13.19 -1.55 -8.70
CA THR A 41 -13.98 -0.81 -9.70
C THR A 41 -13.22 0.32 -10.37
N VAL A 42 -12.05 0.70 -9.83
CA VAL A 42 -11.08 1.57 -10.52
C VAL A 42 -10.70 1.04 -11.89
N ASN A 43 -10.75 -0.29 -12.08
CA ASN A 43 -10.46 -0.96 -13.34
C ASN A 43 -11.68 -1.08 -14.27
N THR A 44 -12.91 -0.77 -13.83
CA THR A 44 -14.11 -0.86 -14.67
C THR A 44 -14.05 0.03 -15.92
N PRO A 45 -13.75 1.34 -15.83
CA PRO A 45 -13.65 2.17 -17.03
C PRO A 45 -12.51 1.74 -17.96
N LEU A 46 -11.41 1.22 -17.41
CA LEU A 46 -10.29 0.70 -18.18
C LEU A 46 -10.69 -0.55 -18.96
N ALA A 47 -11.33 -1.53 -18.29
CA ALA A 47 -11.78 -2.78 -18.90
C ALA A 47 -12.81 -2.55 -20.03
N LEU A 48 -13.64 -1.51 -19.92
CA LEU A 48 -14.60 -1.12 -20.96
C LEU A 48 -13.94 -0.39 -22.14
N GLY A 49 -12.85 0.35 -21.92
CA GLY A 49 -12.24 1.19 -22.93
C GLY A 49 -13.26 2.16 -23.54
N ASN A 50 -13.40 2.14 -24.87
CA ASN A 50 -14.34 3.00 -25.61
C ASN A 50 -15.75 2.39 -25.81
N GLN A 51 -16.06 1.24 -25.19
CA GLN A 51 -17.38 0.61 -25.28
C GLN A 51 -18.42 1.43 -24.50
N ASN A 52 -19.66 1.54 -25.01
CA ASN A 52 -20.74 2.24 -24.31
C ASN A 52 -21.12 1.47 -23.03
N PRO A 53 -20.93 2.02 -21.82
CA PRO A 53 -21.19 1.31 -20.56
C PRO A 53 -22.65 0.85 -20.38
N GLN A 54 -23.61 1.39 -21.13
CA GLN A 54 -25.01 0.95 -21.08
C GLN A 54 -25.25 -0.40 -21.76
N ASN A 55 -24.35 -0.81 -22.66
CA ASN A 55 -24.49 -2.05 -23.45
C ASN A 55 -23.67 -3.20 -22.86
N PHE A 56 -22.93 -2.97 -21.78
CA PHE A 56 -22.01 -3.95 -21.21
C PHE A 56 -22.10 -3.99 -19.69
N THR A 57 -21.93 -5.18 -19.15
CA THR A 57 -21.81 -5.42 -17.71
C THR A 57 -20.39 -5.89 -17.40
N VAL A 58 -19.77 -5.31 -16.38
CA VAL A 58 -18.46 -5.73 -15.87
C VAL A 58 -18.64 -6.44 -14.54
N THR A 59 -18.11 -7.65 -14.42
CA THR A 59 -18.09 -8.41 -13.16
C THR A 59 -16.67 -8.85 -12.82
N TYR A 60 -16.40 -9.01 -11.52
CA TYR A 60 -15.10 -9.43 -11.00
C TYR A 60 -15.23 -10.82 -10.36
N HIS A 61 -14.21 -11.66 -10.50
CA HIS A 61 -14.21 -13.04 -10.04
C HIS A 61 -12.84 -13.45 -9.50
N GLU A 62 -12.82 -14.36 -8.53
CA GLU A 62 -11.58 -14.89 -7.93
C GLU A 62 -10.95 -16.05 -8.75
N SER A 63 -11.61 -16.49 -9.82
CA SER A 63 -11.07 -17.55 -10.69
C SER A 63 -11.52 -17.41 -12.13
N MET A 64 -10.66 -17.86 -13.06
CA MET A 64 -10.96 -17.96 -14.49
C MET A 64 -12.22 -18.79 -14.75
N ALA A 65 -12.43 -19.89 -14.01
CA ALA A 65 -13.59 -20.76 -14.17
C ALA A 65 -14.90 -20.07 -13.78
N ALA A 66 -14.89 -19.30 -12.67
CA ALA A 66 -16.04 -18.49 -12.25
C ALA A 66 -16.33 -17.37 -13.26
N ALA A 67 -15.29 -16.69 -13.74
CA ALA A 67 -15.42 -15.68 -14.79
C ALA A 67 -15.98 -16.27 -16.09
N THR A 68 -15.51 -17.43 -16.54
CA THR A 68 -15.97 -18.09 -17.78
C THR A 68 -17.44 -18.52 -17.69
N ASN A 69 -17.84 -19.10 -16.55
CA ASN A 69 -19.20 -19.59 -16.34
C ASN A 69 -20.17 -18.51 -15.82
N ASN A 70 -19.68 -17.28 -15.61
CA ASN A 70 -20.43 -16.18 -14.99
C ASN A 70 -21.07 -16.58 -13.64
N THR A 71 -20.30 -17.23 -12.77
CA THR A 71 -20.72 -17.64 -11.43
C THR A 71 -19.87 -16.97 -10.36
N ASN A 72 -20.34 -16.94 -9.11
CA ASN A 72 -19.59 -16.42 -7.96
C ASN A 72 -18.94 -15.05 -8.20
N ALA A 73 -19.69 -14.11 -8.78
CA ALA A 73 -19.21 -12.74 -8.94
C ALA A 73 -18.98 -12.08 -7.57
N ILE A 74 -17.91 -11.30 -7.44
CA ILE A 74 -17.60 -10.51 -6.24
C ILE A 74 -18.70 -9.47 -6.04
N THR A 75 -19.40 -9.55 -4.91
CA THR A 75 -20.59 -8.72 -4.63
C THR A 75 -20.27 -7.33 -4.11
N SER A 76 -19.07 -7.12 -3.54
CA SER A 76 -18.62 -5.85 -2.98
C SER A 76 -17.28 -5.41 -3.59
N PRO A 77 -17.22 -5.12 -4.91
CA PRO A 77 -15.96 -4.84 -5.59
C PRO A 77 -15.30 -3.52 -5.16
N GLN A 78 -16.03 -2.57 -4.57
CA GLN A 78 -15.46 -1.30 -4.08
C GLN A 78 -14.72 -1.44 -2.73
N GLY A 79 -14.94 -2.55 -2.03
CA GLY A 79 -14.34 -2.84 -0.73
C GLY A 79 -14.01 -4.32 -0.63
N TYR A 80 -13.41 -4.86 -1.68
CA TYR A 80 -13.05 -6.26 -1.76
C TYR A 80 -11.92 -6.57 -0.77
N ILE A 81 -12.16 -7.51 0.15
CA ILE A 81 -11.14 -7.97 1.09
C ILE A 81 -10.40 -9.13 0.42
N GLY A 82 -9.17 -8.86 -0.03
CA GLY A 82 -8.35 -9.79 -0.82
C GLY A 82 -7.05 -10.18 -0.11
N GLY A 83 -6.47 -11.31 -0.53
CA GLY A 83 -5.18 -11.77 -0.02
C GLY A 83 -3.98 -11.06 -0.68
N PRO A 84 -2.76 -11.20 -0.13
CA PRO A 84 -1.56 -10.68 -0.76
C PRO A 84 -1.28 -11.41 -2.08
N ASN A 85 -0.96 -10.66 -3.14
CA ASN A 85 -0.62 -11.19 -4.47
C ASN A 85 -1.69 -12.11 -5.06
N GLN A 86 -2.95 -11.66 -5.03
CA GLN A 86 -4.08 -12.39 -5.56
C GLN A 86 -4.39 -11.96 -7.00
N GLU A 87 -4.70 -12.91 -7.88
CA GLU A 87 -5.16 -12.62 -9.24
C GLU A 87 -6.70 -12.47 -9.26
N ILE A 88 -7.18 -11.40 -9.88
CA ILE A 88 -8.60 -11.09 -10.06
C ILE A 88 -8.94 -11.12 -11.55
N TYR A 89 -10.04 -11.76 -11.89
CA TYR A 89 -10.54 -11.89 -13.26
C TYR A 89 -11.69 -10.92 -13.50
N VAL A 90 -11.59 -10.15 -14.59
CA VAL A 90 -12.63 -9.21 -15.03
C VAL A 90 -13.34 -9.80 -16.22
N ARG A 91 -14.65 -9.97 -16.13
CA ARG A 91 -15.50 -10.38 -17.25
C ARG A 91 -16.26 -9.16 -17.76
N VAL A 92 -16.08 -8.83 -19.03
CA VAL A 92 -16.92 -7.84 -19.75
C VAL A 92 -17.94 -8.62 -20.57
N THR A 93 -19.23 -8.41 -20.33
CA THR A 93 -20.33 -9.11 -21.02
C THR A 93 -21.19 -8.11 -21.76
N ASN A 94 -21.48 -8.36 -23.04
CA ASN A 94 -22.44 -7.59 -23.83
C ASN A 94 -23.87 -7.98 -23.42
N THR A 95 -24.70 -6.99 -23.09
CA THR A 95 -26.07 -7.23 -22.56
C THR A 95 -27.07 -7.67 -23.63
N MET A 96 -26.74 -7.50 -24.91
CA MET A 96 -27.62 -7.82 -26.03
C MET A 96 -27.49 -9.27 -26.48
N ASP A 97 -26.27 -9.80 -26.53
CA ASP A 97 -25.98 -11.13 -27.10
C ASP A 97 -25.25 -12.08 -26.14
N ASN A 98 -24.93 -11.63 -24.91
CA ASN A 98 -24.17 -12.37 -23.90
C ASN A 98 -22.76 -12.79 -24.34
N SER A 99 -22.22 -12.24 -25.43
CA SER A 99 -20.81 -12.37 -25.75
C SER A 99 -19.97 -11.79 -24.62
N PHE A 100 -18.81 -12.38 -24.35
CA PHE A 100 -17.95 -11.96 -23.27
C PHE A 100 -16.48 -12.10 -23.62
N ASP A 101 -15.67 -11.34 -22.89
CA ASP A 101 -14.22 -11.44 -22.89
C ASP A 101 -13.69 -11.29 -21.46
N ILE A 102 -12.55 -11.90 -21.18
CA ILE A 102 -11.98 -12.02 -19.84
C ILE A 102 -10.51 -11.62 -19.86
N ILE A 103 -10.15 -10.76 -18.91
CA ILE A 103 -8.78 -10.40 -18.58
C ILE A 103 -8.54 -10.63 -17.09
N SER A 104 -7.29 -10.54 -16.66
CA SER A 104 -6.95 -10.54 -15.25
C SER A 104 -5.99 -9.40 -14.90
N PHE A 105 -5.93 -9.11 -13.61
CA PHE A 105 -4.93 -8.23 -12.99
C PHE A 105 -4.62 -8.75 -11.59
N THR A 106 -3.53 -8.28 -11.02
CA THR A 106 -3.11 -8.66 -9.66
C THR A 106 -3.45 -7.57 -8.65
N ILE A 107 -3.85 -8.01 -7.46
CA ILE A 107 -3.94 -7.18 -6.28
C ILE A 107 -2.81 -7.56 -5.32
N THR A 108 -2.09 -6.56 -4.83
CA THR A 108 -0.94 -6.76 -3.94
C THR A 108 -1.02 -5.84 -2.74
N VAL A 109 -0.95 -6.44 -1.57
CA VAL A 109 -0.68 -5.73 -0.32
C VAL A 109 0.83 -5.55 -0.20
N GLN A 110 1.30 -4.32 -0.30
CA GLN A 110 2.69 -3.97 -0.03
C GLN A 110 2.85 -3.74 1.48
N SER A 111 3.84 -4.41 2.06
CA SER A 111 4.29 -4.17 3.42
C SER A 111 5.74 -3.73 3.39
N ILE A 112 6.03 -2.70 4.16
CA ILE A 112 7.38 -2.26 4.45
C ILE A 112 7.77 -2.90 5.77
N SER A 113 8.89 -3.65 5.80
CA SER A 113 9.43 -4.19 7.04
C SER A 113 10.66 -3.42 7.48
N PHE A 114 10.80 -3.29 8.80
CA PHE A 114 11.99 -2.74 9.44
C PHE A 114 12.74 -3.84 10.17
N PRO A 115 14.09 -3.75 10.25
CA PRO A 115 14.81 -4.40 11.33
C PRO A 115 14.19 -3.99 12.67
N SER A 116 14.17 -4.88 13.66
CA SER A 116 13.70 -4.50 15.00
C SER A 116 14.67 -3.50 15.65
N HIS A 117 14.14 -2.39 16.17
CA HIS A 117 14.89 -1.41 16.94
C HIS A 117 14.52 -1.52 18.43
N PRO A 118 15.28 -2.25 19.25
CA PRO A 118 14.99 -2.35 20.68
C PRO A 118 15.26 -1.02 21.38
N ASN A 119 14.57 -0.80 22.52
CA ASN A 119 14.86 0.32 23.40
C ASN A 119 16.33 0.28 23.88
N ILE A 120 16.93 1.45 23.99
CA ILE A 120 18.34 1.63 24.34
C ILE A 120 18.44 2.31 25.71
N SER A 121 19.44 1.92 26.51
CA SER A 121 19.84 2.61 27.73
C SER A 121 21.31 3.02 27.62
N ALA A 122 21.60 4.30 27.83
CA ALA A 122 22.94 4.88 27.78
C ALA A 122 23.15 5.85 28.95
N CYS A 123 24.39 6.16 29.31
CA CYS A 123 24.70 7.07 30.42
C CYS A 123 24.64 8.54 30.00
N ASP A 124 25.46 8.95 29.02
CA ASP A 124 25.59 10.37 28.67
C ASP A 124 24.90 10.72 27.35
N SER A 125 25.12 9.90 26.32
CA SER A 125 24.55 10.10 25.00
C SER A 125 24.46 8.81 24.20
N TYR A 126 23.65 8.83 23.16
CA TYR A 126 23.56 7.76 22.16
C TYR A 126 23.67 8.35 20.75
N ALA A 127 24.62 7.85 19.96
CA ALA A 127 24.75 8.21 18.55
C ALA A 127 23.80 7.36 17.69
N LEU A 128 22.97 8.00 16.88
CA LEU A 128 22.05 7.29 15.99
C LEU A 128 22.83 6.48 14.92
N PRO A 129 22.58 5.17 14.77
CA PRO A 129 23.26 4.37 13.75
C PRO A 129 22.76 4.72 12.35
N ALA A 130 23.50 4.34 11.31
CA ALA A 130 22.99 4.48 9.94
C ALA A 130 21.82 3.51 9.71
N LEU A 131 20.71 4.01 9.17
CA LEU A 131 19.58 3.19 8.74
C LEU A 131 19.83 2.62 7.34
N ALA A 132 19.41 1.37 7.12
CA ALA A 132 19.36 0.79 5.78
C ALA A 132 18.22 1.39 4.94
N ASN A 133 17.08 1.68 5.58
CA ASN A 133 15.90 2.30 4.97
C ASN A 133 15.27 3.27 5.99
N GLY A 134 14.70 4.36 5.48
CA GLY A 134 13.98 5.35 6.28
C GLY A 134 14.86 6.44 6.88
N GLU A 135 14.20 7.27 7.68
CA GLU A 135 14.75 8.48 8.30
C GLU A 135 14.34 8.52 9.77
N TYR A 136 15.21 9.06 10.63
CA TYR A 136 14.86 9.30 12.02
C TYR A 136 14.10 10.60 12.19
N HIS A 137 13.10 10.59 13.06
CA HIS A 137 12.25 11.74 13.38
C HIS A 137 11.92 11.78 14.86
N THR A 138 11.59 12.97 15.38
CA THR A 138 11.13 13.14 16.77
C THR A 138 9.62 12.91 16.95
N GLY A 139 8.89 12.64 15.87
CA GLY A 139 7.45 12.38 15.88
C GLY A 139 7.05 11.30 14.87
N PRO A 140 5.86 10.68 15.06
CA PRO A 140 5.37 9.61 14.20
C PRO A 140 5.05 10.12 12.79
N GLY A 141 5.08 9.25 11.78
CA GLY A 141 4.73 9.57 10.40
C GLY A 141 5.68 10.57 9.75
N GLY A 142 6.94 10.60 10.18
CA GLY A 142 7.94 11.56 9.69
C GLY A 142 7.70 13.00 10.17
N THR A 143 6.97 13.18 11.28
CA THR A 143 6.70 14.51 11.84
C THR A 143 7.77 14.94 12.84
N GLY A 144 7.84 16.24 13.12
CA GLY A 144 8.82 16.79 14.05
C GLY A 144 10.16 17.10 13.38
N THR A 145 11.24 16.95 14.13
CA THR A 145 12.60 17.23 13.65
C THR A 145 13.21 15.97 13.06
N MET A 146 13.72 16.08 11.84
CA MET A 146 14.53 15.04 11.22
C MET A 146 15.88 14.94 11.94
N LEU A 147 16.31 13.72 12.25
CA LEU A 147 17.60 13.40 12.86
C LEU A 147 18.44 12.60 11.88
N MET A 148 19.76 12.81 11.92
CA MET A 148 20.71 12.17 11.01
C MET A 148 21.50 11.06 11.73
N ALA A 149 22.00 10.11 10.94
CA ALA A 149 22.96 9.15 11.45
C ALA A 149 24.19 9.87 12.03
N GLY A 150 24.59 9.50 13.24
CA GLY A 150 25.65 10.13 14.01
C GLY A 150 25.18 11.22 14.97
N ASP A 151 23.93 11.69 14.89
CA ASP A 151 23.40 12.66 15.85
C ASP A 151 23.37 12.06 17.26
N LEU A 152 23.76 12.89 18.23
CA LEU A 152 23.80 12.50 19.64
C LEU A 152 22.49 12.84 20.33
N VAL A 153 21.81 11.79 20.81
CA VAL A 153 20.68 11.91 21.72
C VAL A 153 21.22 11.99 23.15
N THR A 154 21.09 13.15 23.79
CA THR A 154 21.62 13.44 25.14
C THR A 154 20.53 13.56 26.21
N ALA A 155 19.27 13.34 25.84
CA ALA A 155 18.14 13.32 26.75
C ALA A 155 17.24 12.13 26.42
N THR A 156 16.58 11.58 27.45
CA THR A 156 15.63 10.49 27.25
C THR A 156 14.51 10.92 26.31
N GLN A 157 14.35 10.22 25.19
CA GLN A 157 13.30 10.48 24.21
C GLN A 157 12.95 9.23 23.40
N THR A 158 11.75 9.24 22.83
CA THR A 158 11.37 8.30 21.78
C THR A 158 11.82 8.86 20.44
N VAL A 159 12.46 8.01 19.63
CA VAL A 159 12.83 8.30 18.25
C VAL A 159 11.98 7.44 17.34
N TYR A 160 11.43 8.05 16.30
CA TYR A 160 10.61 7.41 15.27
C TYR A 160 11.46 7.16 14.03
N ILE A 161 11.19 6.07 13.34
CA ILE A 161 11.77 5.75 12.05
C ILE A 161 10.63 5.76 11.05
N TYR A 162 10.70 6.66 10.08
CA TYR A 162 9.72 6.78 9.01
C TYR A 162 10.34 6.36 7.69
N TYR A 163 9.67 5.49 6.94
CA TYR A 163 10.08 5.12 5.60
C TYR A 163 8.90 5.16 4.65
N GLN A 164 9.10 5.81 3.50
CA GLN A 164 8.10 5.98 2.47
C GLN A 164 8.64 5.53 1.10
N VAL A 165 7.87 4.70 0.40
CA VAL A 165 8.12 4.27 -0.99
C VAL A 165 6.83 4.47 -1.78
N GLY A 166 6.79 5.53 -2.60
CA GLY A 166 5.56 5.95 -3.27
C GLY A 166 4.47 6.33 -2.25
N GLU A 167 3.30 5.71 -2.36
CA GLU A 167 2.18 5.92 -1.43
C GLU A 167 2.27 5.03 -0.18
N CYS A 168 3.22 4.09 -0.13
CA CYS A 168 3.41 3.23 1.03
C CYS A 168 4.31 3.89 2.05
N SER A 169 3.84 3.99 3.28
CA SER A 169 4.66 4.36 4.42
C SER A 169 4.57 3.32 5.53
N ALA A 170 5.63 3.22 6.32
CA ALA A 170 5.60 2.51 7.58
C ALA A 170 6.38 3.28 8.64
N ASP A 171 6.01 3.03 9.89
CA ASP A 171 6.59 3.63 11.08
C ASP A 171 7.11 2.55 12.02
N ASP A 172 8.26 2.80 12.62
CA ASP A 172 8.78 2.10 13.79
C ASP A 172 9.22 3.14 14.85
N SER A 173 9.39 2.73 16.10
CA SER A 173 9.89 3.63 17.13
C SER A 173 10.60 2.88 18.25
N PHE A 174 11.58 3.53 18.85
CA PHE A 174 12.29 3.02 20.01
C PHE A 174 12.59 4.15 20.97
N THR A 175 12.72 3.80 22.25
CA THR A 175 13.04 4.77 23.30
C THR A 175 14.52 4.67 23.65
N ILE A 176 15.18 5.83 23.67
CA ILE A 176 16.53 5.99 24.20
C ILE A 176 16.39 6.54 25.60
N THR A 177 16.90 5.83 26.59
CA THR A 177 16.94 6.27 27.99
C THR A 177 18.36 6.74 28.31
N ILE A 178 18.50 8.02 28.65
CA ILE A 178 19.76 8.60 29.12
C ILE A 178 19.72 8.62 30.65
N GLY A 179 20.60 7.84 31.27
CA GLY A 179 20.72 7.71 32.71
C GLY A 179 21.41 8.94 33.30
N THR A 180 20.76 9.63 34.22
CA THR A 180 21.44 10.70 34.96
C THR A 180 22.44 10.10 35.92
N LEU A 181 23.73 10.41 35.74
CA LEU A 181 24.75 10.13 36.74
C LEU A 181 24.50 11.02 37.97
N PHE A 182 24.06 10.40 39.07
CA PHE A 182 24.09 11.06 40.36
C PHE A 182 25.46 10.82 40.99
N ALA A 183 26.29 11.86 41.03
CA ALA A 183 27.48 11.84 41.85
C ALA A 183 27.04 11.82 43.33
N VAL A 184 27.08 10.64 43.95
CA VAL A 184 26.93 10.54 45.40
C VAL A 184 28.21 11.15 45.99
N ALA A 185 28.08 12.27 46.69
CA ALA A 185 29.20 12.83 47.41
C ALA A 185 29.77 11.75 48.36
N PRO A 186 31.08 11.54 48.41
CA PRO A 186 31.65 10.56 49.33
C PRO A 186 31.19 10.91 50.74
N THR A 187 30.69 9.93 51.48
CA THR A 187 30.45 10.10 52.92
C THR A 187 31.76 10.56 53.54
N PRO A 188 31.81 11.69 54.26
CA PRO A 188 33.02 12.11 54.95
C PRO A 188 33.52 10.93 55.79
N MET A 189 34.80 10.58 55.66
CA MET A 189 35.39 9.66 56.62
C MET A 189 35.34 10.35 57.98
N GLN A 190 34.50 9.84 58.88
CA GLN A 190 34.56 10.21 60.28
C GLN A 190 35.81 9.55 60.86
N ALA A 191 36.89 10.31 60.95
CA ALA A 191 38.01 9.92 61.77
C ALA A 191 37.51 9.88 63.22
N CYS A 192 37.48 8.69 63.81
CA CYS A 192 37.41 8.58 65.25
C CYS A 192 38.80 8.95 65.76
N ASP A 193 38.90 10.14 66.34
CA ASP A 193 39.99 10.48 67.24
C ASP A 193 39.95 9.44 68.39
N ASN A 194 40.88 8.49 68.34
CA ASN A 194 40.95 7.38 69.29
C ASN A 194 41.84 7.72 70.49
N ASP A 195 42.46 8.90 70.53
CA ASP A 195 43.35 9.33 71.61
C ASP A 195 42.92 10.63 72.33
N GLY A 196 41.88 11.30 71.83
CA GLY A 196 41.18 12.41 72.47
C GLY A 196 41.96 13.72 72.45
N ASP A 197 42.94 13.87 71.56
CA ASP A 197 43.79 15.06 71.48
C ASP A 197 43.18 16.19 70.61
N GLY A 198 42.07 15.92 69.92
CA GLY A 198 41.35 16.89 69.11
C GLY A 198 42.04 17.25 67.79
N ILE A 199 43.01 16.45 67.33
CA ILE A 199 43.65 16.57 66.03
C ILE A 199 43.48 15.24 65.27
N ILE A 200 43.02 15.35 64.03
CA ILE A 200 42.84 14.22 63.10
C ILE A 200 44.16 13.72 62.51
#